data_AF-A0A9D1LWC1-F1
#
_entry.id   AF-A0A9D1LWC1-F1
#
_cell.length_a   1.000
_cell.length_b   1.000
_cell.length_c   1.000
_cell.angle_alpha   90.00
_cell.angle_beta   90.00
_cell.angle_gamma   90.00
#
_symmetry.space_group_name_H-M   'P 1'
#
loop_
_entity.id
_entity.type
_entity.pdbx_description
1 polymer ?
#
loop_
_entity_poly.entity_id
_entity_poly.type
_entity_poly.pdbx_seq_one_letter_code
_entity_poly.pdbx_strand_id
1 'polypeptide(L)'
;MFDLFSDFSDFFNNFDVFPVYQDVKTCPHCGRSYADFQKTGKFGCAQCYETFRAPVAATLKQIHQNTTHTGKLPSRSAEGLKQQRRMAELKQQLSKAVAEEDYETAAKLHKEIKAIDGGNA
;
A
#
# COMPACT_ATOMS: atom_id res chain seq x y z
N MET A 1 -13.77 31.51 -12.08
CA MET A 1 -14.35 30.23 -11.61
C MET A 1 -13.19 29.25 -11.65
N PHE A 2 -12.68 28.82 -10.50
CA PHE A 2 -11.56 27.88 -10.42
C PHE A 2 -12.08 26.52 -10.87
N ASP A 3 -11.69 26.12 -12.07
CA ASP A 3 -12.17 24.89 -12.68
C ASP A 3 -11.25 23.76 -12.20
N LEU A 4 -11.56 23.27 -11.00
CA LEU A 4 -10.77 22.29 -10.23
C LEU A 4 -10.34 21.08 -11.07
N PHE A 5 -11.12 20.74 -12.11
CA PHE A 5 -10.87 19.62 -12.99
C PHE A 5 -9.83 19.92 -14.09
N SER A 6 -9.82 21.13 -14.65
CA SER A 6 -8.78 21.55 -15.60
C SER A 6 -7.47 21.89 -14.90
N ASP A 7 -7.55 22.54 -13.73
CA ASP A 7 -6.38 22.87 -12.92
C ASP A 7 -5.64 21.60 -12.46
N PHE A 8 -6.37 20.50 -12.20
CA PHE A 8 -5.80 19.18 -11.96
C PHE A 8 -5.11 18.63 -13.21
N SER A 9 -5.72 18.73 -14.39
CA SER A 9 -5.10 18.30 -15.65
C SER A 9 -3.81 19.06 -15.95
N ASP A 10 -3.79 20.36 -15.75
CA ASP A 10 -2.60 21.20 -15.97
C ASP A 10 -1.50 20.90 -14.94
N PHE A 11 -1.87 20.58 -13.71
CA PHE A 11 -0.93 20.06 -12.70
C PHE A 11 -0.30 18.73 -13.15
N PHE A 12 -1.07 17.81 -13.73
CA PHE A 12 -0.55 16.54 -14.23
C PHE A 12 0.31 16.66 -15.49
N ASN A 13 0.07 17.68 -16.33
CA ASN A 13 0.82 17.90 -17.56
C ASN A 13 2.10 18.73 -17.36
N ASN A 14 2.15 19.63 -16.37
CA ASN A 14 3.28 20.54 -16.15
C ASN A 14 4.26 20.05 -15.06
N PHE A 15 3.88 19.01 -14.31
CA PHE A 15 4.75 18.32 -13.39
C PHE A 15 5.30 17.10 -14.17
N ASP A 16 6.62 16.95 -14.32
CA ASP A 16 7.27 15.76 -14.91
C ASP A 16 7.09 14.53 -13.98
N VAL A 17 5.84 14.23 -13.59
CA VAL A 17 5.44 13.22 -12.59
C VAL A 17 5.36 11.84 -13.20
N PHE A 18 5.16 11.77 -14.50
CA PHE A 18 4.93 10.51 -15.15
C PHE A 18 6.28 9.96 -15.58
N PRO A 19 6.74 8.83 -15.00
CA PRO A 19 7.88 8.13 -15.58
C PRO A 19 7.50 7.76 -17.02
N VAL A 20 8.44 7.90 -17.95
CA VAL A 20 8.26 7.52 -19.35
C VAL A 20 8.04 6.01 -19.39
N TYR A 21 6.79 5.58 -19.28
CA TYR A 21 6.40 4.18 -19.28
C TYR A 21 6.33 3.71 -20.74
N GLN A 22 7.38 3.00 -21.16
CA GLN A 22 7.55 2.53 -22.54
C GLN A 22 6.68 1.30 -22.87
N ASP A 23 5.97 0.73 -21.89
CA ASP A 23 5.17 -0.48 -22.08
C ASP A 23 3.76 -0.09 -22.57
N VAL A 24 3.44 -0.46 -23.82
CA VAL A 24 2.11 -0.27 -24.44
C VAL A 24 1.13 -1.30 -23.89
N LYS A 25 0.92 -1.30 -22.56
CA LYS A 25 -0.06 -2.16 -21.93
C LYS A 25 -1.46 -1.56 -22.14
N THR A 26 -2.36 -2.41 -22.59
CA THR A 26 -3.79 -2.11 -22.75
C THR A 26 -4.61 -2.93 -21.78
N CYS A 27 -5.66 -2.35 -21.23
CA CYS A 27 -6.57 -3.07 -20.35
C CYS A 27 -7.29 -4.18 -21.16
N PRO A 28 -7.25 -5.45 -20.72
CA PRO A 28 -7.89 -6.55 -21.45
C PRO A 28 -9.43 -6.43 -21.45
N HIS A 29 -10.02 -5.67 -20.51
CA HIS A 29 -11.46 -5.54 -20.38
C HIS A 29 -12.03 -4.35 -21.17
N CYS A 30 -11.39 -3.18 -21.13
CA CYS A 30 -11.91 -1.96 -21.78
C CYS A 30 -11.04 -1.40 -22.91
N GLY A 31 -9.91 -2.04 -23.21
CA GLY A 31 -9.02 -1.65 -24.32
C GLY A 31 -8.23 -0.36 -24.12
N ARG A 32 -8.49 0.42 -23.05
CA ARG A 32 -7.74 1.67 -22.79
C ARG A 32 -6.26 1.39 -22.54
N SER A 33 -5.41 2.28 -23.04
CA SER A 33 -3.96 2.26 -22.80
C SER A 33 -3.57 3.09 -21.59
N TYR A 34 -2.34 2.92 -21.11
CA TYR A 34 -1.78 3.80 -20.08
C TYR A 34 -1.59 5.25 -20.57
N ALA A 35 -1.31 5.45 -21.86
CA ALA A 35 -1.20 6.78 -22.45
C ALA A 35 -2.54 7.55 -22.40
N ASP A 36 -3.66 6.84 -22.54
CA ASP A 36 -4.98 7.45 -22.39
C ASP A 36 -5.24 7.90 -20.96
N PHE A 37 -4.72 7.15 -19.98
CA PHE A 37 -4.76 7.56 -18.57
C PHE A 37 -3.90 8.81 -18.32
N GLN A 38 -2.69 8.89 -18.89
CA GLN A 38 -1.85 10.08 -18.75
C GLN A 38 -2.51 11.34 -19.32
N LYS A 39 -3.19 11.23 -20.46
CA LYS A 39 -3.89 12.36 -21.10
C LYS A 39 -5.16 12.78 -20.38
N THR A 40 -5.92 11.82 -19.85
CA THR A 40 -7.28 12.08 -19.32
C THR A 40 -7.37 12.06 -17.79
N GLY A 41 -6.38 11.51 -17.11
CA GLY A 41 -6.36 11.26 -15.66
C GLY A 41 -7.38 10.22 -15.17
N LYS A 42 -8.05 9.47 -16.07
CA LYS A 42 -9.18 8.60 -15.72
C LYS A 42 -8.99 7.15 -16.17
N PHE A 43 -9.26 6.22 -15.26
CA PHE A 43 -9.44 4.80 -15.60
C PHE A 43 -10.83 4.55 -16.20
N GLY A 44 -10.91 3.53 -17.05
CA GLY A 44 -12.16 3.16 -17.74
C GLY A 44 -12.97 2.05 -17.04
N CYS A 45 -12.33 1.18 -16.27
CA CYS A 45 -12.99 0.08 -15.55
C CYS A 45 -12.16 -0.35 -14.33
N ALA A 46 -12.69 -1.24 -13.49
CA ALA A 46 -11.99 -1.76 -12.32
C ALA A 46 -10.66 -2.47 -12.68
N GLN A 47 -10.65 -3.27 -13.76
CA GLN A 47 -9.47 -4.01 -14.20
C GLN A 47 -8.27 -3.12 -14.58
N CYS A 48 -8.52 -1.84 -14.88
CA CYS A 48 -7.45 -0.88 -15.14
C CYS A 48 -6.53 -0.68 -13.93
N TYR A 49 -7.06 -0.76 -12.70
CA TYR A 49 -6.25 -0.61 -11.47
C TYR A 49 -5.23 -1.72 -11.34
N GLU A 50 -5.59 -2.94 -11.71
CA GLU A 50 -4.70 -4.10 -11.68
C GLU A 50 -3.70 -4.05 -12.83
N THR A 51 -4.19 -3.78 -14.04
CA THR A 51 -3.37 -3.78 -15.26
C THR A 51 -2.28 -2.71 -15.21
N PHE A 52 -2.60 -1.52 -14.69
CA PHE A 52 -1.68 -0.38 -14.61
C PHE A 52 -1.08 -0.18 -13.22
N ARG A 53 -1.19 -1.17 -12.32
CA ARG A 53 -0.77 -1.03 -10.92
C ARG A 53 0.66 -0.51 -10.77
N ALA A 54 1.60 -1.08 -11.52
CA ALA A 54 3.02 -0.74 -11.41
C ALA A 54 3.32 0.73 -11.79
N PRO A 55 2.96 1.23 -12.99
CA PRO A 55 3.20 2.63 -13.33
C PRO A 55 2.38 3.61 -12.47
N VAL A 56 1.14 3.26 -12.12
CA VAL A 56 0.28 4.10 -11.27
C VAL A 56 0.85 4.24 -9.86
N ALA A 57 1.39 3.16 -9.29
CA ALA A 57 2.04 3.23 -7.98
C ALA A 57 3.27 4.14 -7.98
N ALA A 58 4.06 4.16 -9.06
CA ALA A 58 5.20 5.05 -9.20
C ALA A 58 4.76 6.51 -9.25
N THR A 59 3.76 6.83 -10.09
CA THR A 59 3.19 8.18 -10.18
C THR A 59 2.59 8.62 -8.85
N LEU A 60 1.81 7.76 -8.19
CA LEU A 60 1.22 8.09 -6.88
C LEU A 60 2.27 8.36 -5.81
N LYS A 61 3.42 7.66 -5.84
CA LYS A 61 4.53 7.92 -4.91
C LYS A 61 5.23 9.25 -5.17
N GLN A 62 5.25 9.73 -6.42
CA GLN A 62 5.78 11.05 -6.76
C GLN A 62 4.85 12.18 -6.32
N ILE A 63 3.53 11.98 -6.43
CA ILE A 63 2.52 12.96 -5.98
C ILE A 63 2.40 12.96 -4.46
N HIS A 64 2.18 11.78 -3.89
CA HIS A 64 2.10 11.56 -2.46
C HIS A 64 3.44 10.95 -2.05
N GLN A 65 4.35 11.81 -1.56
CA GLN A 65 5.72 11.47 -1.12
C GLN A 65 5.82 10.17 -0.28
N ASN A 66 4.72 9.74 0.34
CA ASN A 66 4.57 8.47 1.00
C ASN A 66 3.30 7.73 0.51
N THR A 67 3.44 6.43 0.22
CA THR A 67 2.32 5.53 -0.11
C THR A 67 1.62 4.98 1.13
N THR A 68 2.14 5.28 2.32
CA THR A 68 1.59 4.86 3.61
C THR A 68 1.31 6.08 4.48
N HIS A 69 0.16 6.10 5.14
CA HIS A 69 -0.18 7.18 6.05
C HIS A 69 0.63 7.04 7.36
N THR A 70 1.58 7.95 7.57
CA THR A 70 2.39 8.04 8.80
C THR A 70 1.86 9.09 9.79
N GLY A 71 0.71 9.71 9.50
CA GLY A 71 0.12 10.78 10.30
C GLY A 71 -0.65 10.33 11.54
N LYS A 72 -1.52 11.22 12.05
CA LYS A 72 -2.30 11.01 13.28
C LYS A 72 -3.16 9.75 13.16
N LEU A 73 -3.04 8.87 14.15
CA LEU A 73 -3.84 7.65 14.22
C LEU A 73 -5.15 7.95 14.97
N PRO A 74 -6.33 7.73 14.36
CA PRO A 74 -7.60 7.97 15.05
C PRO A 74 -7.70 7.06 16.27
N SER A 75 -8.19 7.59 17.40
CA SER A 75 -8.23 6.90 18.69
C SER A 75 -8.89 5.53 18.63
N ARG A 76 -9.97 5.40 17.84
CA ARG A 76 -10.75 4.16 17.69
C ARG A 76 -10.02 3.06 16.91
N SER A 77 -9.12 3.42 15.99
CA SER A 77 -8.33 2.45 15.20
C SER A 77 -6.95 2.20 15.80
N ALA A 78 -6.55 2.99 16.80
CA ALA A 78 -5.24 2.90 17.41
C ALA A 78 -5.01 1.58 18.15
N GLU A 79 -6.04 1.02 18.77
CA GLU A 79 -5.94 -0.20 19.56
C GLU A 79 -5.70 -1.45 18.69
N GLY A 80 -6.52 -1.65 17.64
CA GLY A 80 -6.33 -2.76 16.71
C GLY A 80 -4.98 -2.70 15.98
N LEU A 81 -4.52 -1.50 15.62
CA LEU A 81 -3.24 -1.33 14.93
C LEU A 81 -2.04 -1.54 15.87
N LYS A 82 -2.17 -1.16 17.15
CA LYS A 82 -1.19 -1.51 18.21
C LYS A 82 -1.11 -3.02 18.40
N GLN A 83 -2.24 -3.70 18.45
CA GLN A 83 -2.30 -5.16 18.61
C GLN A 83 -1.66 -5.88 17.42
N GLN A 84 -1.94 -5.44 16.19
CA GLN A 84 -1.30 -5.97 14.99
C GLN A 84 0.22 -5.77 15.00
N ARG A 85 0.70 -4.57 15.37
CA ARG A 85 2.14 -4.29 15.48
C ARG A 85 2.80 -5.17 16.54
N ARG A 86 2.19 -5.31 17.71
CA ARG A 86 2.68 -6.19 18.78
C ARG A 86 2.74 -7.65 18.33
N MET A 87 1.73 -8.12 17.58
CA MET A 87 1.73 -9.46 16.99
C MET A 87 2.86 -9.67 15.98
N ALA A 88 3.11 -8.69 15.11
CA ALA A 88 4.21 -8.76 14.15
C ALA A 88 5.58 -8.82 14.86
N GLU A 89 5.77 -7.99 15.88
CA GLU A 89 6.99 -7.94 16.68
C GLU A 89 7.24 -9.26 17.43
N LEU A 90 6.24 -9.81 18.11
CA LEU A 90 6.38 -11.08 18.83
C LEU A 90 6.70 -12.24 17.88
N LYS A 91 6.08 -12.28 16.69
CA LYS A 91 6.40 -13.30 15.67
C LYS A 91 7.84 -13.19 15.18
N GLN A 92 8.33 -11.97 15.00
CA GLN A 92 9.72 -11.72 14.64
C GLN A 92 10.67 -12.18 15.75
N GLN A 93 10.39 -11.83 17.01
CA GLN A 93 11.19 -12.25 18.16
C GLN A 93 11.20 -13.78 18.32
N LEU A 94 10.06 -14.44 18.12
CA LEU A 94 9.96 -15.90 18.15
C LEU A 94 10.86 -16.53 17.08
N SER A 95 10.80 -16.03 15.84
CA SER A 95 11.65 -16.54 14.76
C SER A 95 13.14 -16.39 15.06
N LYS A 96 13.52 -15.30 15.72
CA LYS A 96 14.89 -15.04 16.13
C LYS A 96 15.34 -16.00 17.24
N ALA A 97 14.54 -16.18 18.29
CA ALA A 97 14.84 -17.10 19.38
C ALA A 97 15.00 -18.56 18.90
N VAL A 98 14.17 -19.00 17.95
CA VAL A 98 14.31 -20.32 17.32
C VAL A 98 15.61 -20.44 16.52
N ALA A 99 16.00 -19.39 15.79
CA ALA A 99 17.26 -19.38 15.04
C ALA A 99 18.50 -19.37 15.94
N GLU A 100 18.40 -18.82 17.14
CA GLU A 100 19.45 -18.78 18.16
C GLU A 100 19.44 -20.01 19.09
N GLU A 101 18.58 -20.99 18.83
CA GLU A 101 18.36 -22.21 19.64
C GLU A 101 17.96 -21.93 21.11
N ASP A 102 17.43 -20.74 21.40
CA ASP A 102 16.89 -20.38 22.71
C ASP A 102 15.42 -20.81 22.83
N TYR A 103 15.25 -22.10 23.09
CA TYR A 103 13.92 -22.72 23.20
C TYR A 103 13.12 -22.25 24.43
N GLU A 104 13.79 -21.73 25.47
CA GLU A 104 13.11 -21.24 26.66
C GLU A 104 12.37 -19.92 26.35
N THR A 105 13.05 -18.97 25.70
CA THR A 105 12.41 -17.71 25.30
C THR A 105 11.41 -17.93 24.18
N ALA A 106 11.69 -18.82 23.23
CA ALA A 106 10.73 -19.19 22.18
C ALA A 106 9.41 -19.72 22.77
N ALA A 107 9.47 -20.58 23.80
CA ALA A 107 8.27 -21.10 24.46
C ALA A 107 7.46 -20.01 25.18
N LYS A 108 8.14 -19.01 25.79
CA LYS A 108 7.49 -17.85 26.42
C LYS A 108 6.78 -16.98 25.38
N LEU A 109 7.50 -16.60 24.32
CA LEU A 109 6.97 -15.79 23.21
C LEU A 109 5.80 -16.47 22.51
N HIS A 110 5.86 -17.78 22.31
CA HIS A 110 4.75 -18.55 21.72
C HIS A 110 3.49 -18.54 22.60
N LYS A 111 3.64 -18.64 23.93
CA LYS A 111 2.51 -18.51 24.88
C LYS A 111 1.91 -17.11 24.83
N GLU A 112 2.73 -16.07 24.76
CA GLU A 112 2.27 -14.68 24.65
C GLU A 112 1.51 -14.43 23.34
N ILE A 113 2.01 -14.93 22.21
CA ILE A 113 1.33 -14.87 20.92
C ILE A 113 -0.04 -15.56 21.03
N LYS A 114 -0.10 -16.77 21.60
CA LYS A 114 -1.36 -17.52 21.76
C LYS A 114 -2.37 -16.81 22.69
N ALA A 115 -1.89 -16.09 23.71
CA ALA A 115 -2.74 -15.30 24.59
C ALA A 115 -3.34 -14.08 23.88
N ILE A 116 -2.57 -13.43 23.00
CA ILE A 116 -3.02 -12.25 22.23
C ILE A 116 -3.92 -12.64 21.05
N ASP A 117 -3.63 -13.78 20.42
CA ASP A 117 -4.43 -14.33 19.31
C ASP A 117 -5.77 -14.90 19.80
N GLY A 118 -5.93 -15.07 21.12
CA GLY A 118 -7.17 -15.51 21.76
C GLY A 118 -7.57 -16.90 21.26
N GLY A 119 -6.94 -17.94 21.85
CA GLY A 119 -7.15 -19.35 21.53
C GLY A 119 -8.41 -19.68 20.74
N ASN A 120 -8.26 -19.85 19.42
CA ASN A 120 -9.22 -20.59 18.61
C ASN A 120 -9.27 -22.04 19.14
N ALA A 121 -10.23 -22.27 20.02
CA ALA A 121 -10.82 -23.57 20.32
C ALA A 121 -12.31 -23.45 20.01
#